data_AF-A0A485N9X8-F1
#
_entry.id   AF-A0A485N9X8-F1
#
_cell.length_a   1.000
_cell.length_b   1.000
_cell.length_c   1.000
_cell.angle_alpha   90.00
_cell.angle_beta   90.00
_cell.angle_gamma   90.00
#
_symmetry.space_group_name_H-M   'P 1'
#
loop_
_entity.id
_entity.type
_entity.pdbx_description
1 polymer ?
#
loop_
_entity_poly.entity_id
_entity_poly.type
_entity_poly.pdbx_seq_one_letter_code
_entity_poly.pdbx_strand_id
1 'polypeptide(L)'
;ISHVIEIPVNYGDEITTELQSSNERACGGNHHFQVDFRWKSTSFHNTRSTLKMFALEETSIWGYISHQLEDMIVRCQLPQNFMAEGLPNLNQSSGLQITTVQ
;
A
#
# COMPACT_ATOMS: atom_id res chain seq x y z
N ILE A 1 -4.34 -15.16 18.92
CA ILE A 1 -4.36 -14.20 17.79
C ILE A 1 -3.60 -14.85 16.64
N SER A 2 -4.17 -14.87 15.44
CA SER A 2 -3.49 -15.41 14.25
C SER A 2 -3.56 -14.45 13.07
N HIS A 3 -2.64 -14.65 12.12
CA HIS A 3 -2.61 -13.96 10.84
C HIS A 3 -2.83 -14.96 9.71
N VAL A 4 -3.63 -14.60 8.71
CA VAL A 4 -3.84 -15.44 7.52
C VAL A 4 -2.57 -15.40 6.68
N ILE A 5 -2.04 -16.57 6.33
CA ILE A 5 -0.85 -16.72 5.48
C ILE A 5 -1.16 -17.37 4.13
N GLU A 6 -2.32 -18.04 4.04
CA GLU A 6 -2.80 -18.66 2.81
C GLU A 6 -4.30 -18.40 2.66
N ILE A 7 -4.69 -18.05 1.44
CA ILE A 7 -6.07 -17.85 1.03
C ILE A 7 -6.36 -18.78 -0.15
N PRO A 8 -7.61 -19.29 -0.29
CA PRO A 8 -7.99 -20.17 -1.39
C PRO A 8 -7.74 -19.52 -2.76
N VAL A 9 -6.94 -20.18 -3.61
CA VAL A 9 -6.52 -19.63 -4.92
C VAL A 9 -6.67 -20.62 -6.08
N ASN A 10 -7.61 -21.56 -6.02
CA ASN A 10 -8.28 -22.29 -7.14
C ASN A 10 -8.41 -23.81 -6.90
N TYR A 11 -7.50 -24.46 -6.17
CA TYR A 11 -7.47 -25.93 -6.00
C TYR A 11 -7.53 -26.41 -4.55
N GLY A 12 -7.61 -25.50 -3.59
CA GLY A 12 -7.75 -25.80 -2.18
C GLY A 12 -8.69 -24.79 -1.52
N ASP A 13 -9.66 -25.30 -0.77
CA ASP A 13 -10.63 -24.52 0.02
C ASP A 13 -10.13 -24.26 1.45
N GLU A 14 -8.89 -24.66 1.74
CA GLU A 14 -8.28 -24.52 3.06
C GLU A 14 -7.75 -23.11 3.29
N ILE A 15 -7.82 -22.66 4.55
CA ILE A 15 -7.26 -21.39 5.02
C ILE A 15 -6.22 -21.72 6.08
N THR A 16 -4.99 -21.29 5.86
CA THR A 16 -3.90 -21.46 6.82
C THR A 16 -3.68 -20.17 7.60
N THR A 17 -3.65 -20.27 8.93
CA THR A 17 -3.33 -19.13 9.82
C THR A 17 -2.14 -19.43 10.71
N GLU A 18 -1.28 -18.44 10.90
CA GLU A 18 -0.14 -18.51 11.82
C GLU A 18 -0.53 -17.92 13.18
N LEU A 19 -0.39 -18.71 14.24
CA LEU A 19 -0.63 -18.26 15.61
C LEU A 19 0.55 -17.42 16.11
N GLN A 20 0.25 -16.24 16.69
CA GLN A 20 1.24 -15.33 17.25
C GLN A 20 1.96 -15.90 18.49
N SER A 21 1.33 -16.81 19.23
CA SER A 21 1.89 -17.47 20.41
C SER A 21 1.64 -18.97 20.35
N SER A 22 2.66 -19.77 20.66
CA SER A 22 2.60 -21.24 20.67
C SER A 22 2.05 -21.83 21.98
N ASN A 23 1.99 -21.02 23.05
CA ASN A 23 1.63 -21.48 24.40
C ASN A 23 0.14 -21.83 24.56
N GLU A 24 -0.71 -21.40 23.63
CA GLU A 24 -2.17 -21.55 23.70
C GLU A 24 -2.71 -22.61 22.72
N ARG A 25 -1.87 -23.54 22.25
CA ARG A 25 -2.29 -24.58 21.31
C ARG A 25 -3.10 -25.66 22.04
N ALA A 26 -4.38 -25.79 21.71
CA ALA A 26 -5.17 -26.95 22.06
C ALA A 26 -4.74 -28.13 21.17
N CYS A 27 -3.64 -28.81 21.53
CA CYS A 27 -3.02 -29.87 20.73
C CYS A 27 -3.80 -31.20 20.67
N GLY A 28 -5.08 -31.24 21.07
CA GLY A 28 -5.80 -32.51 21.30
C GLY A 28 -7.08 -32.73 20.50
N GLY A 29 -7.54 -31.78 19.69
CA GLY A 29 -8.83 -31.89 18.97
C GLY A 29 -8.79 -31.29 17.58
N ASN A 30 -9.58 -31.86 16.66
CA ASN A 30 -9.69 -31.44 15.25
C ASN A 30 -11.07 -30.84 14.91
N HIS A 31 -11.94 -30.64 15.89
CA HIS A 31 -13.33 -30.20 15.72
C HIS A 31 -13.69 -29.18 16.79
N HIS A 32 -14.80 -28.46 16.60
CA HIS A 32 -15.35 -27.48 17.53
C HIS A 32 -14.45 -26.25 17.78
N PHE A 33 -13.72 -25.81 16.75
CA PHE A 33 -13.06 -24.50 16.75
C PHE A 33 -14.03 -23.41 16.27
N GLN A 34 -13.92 -22.22 16.84
CA GLN A 34 -14.60 -21.03 16.37
C GLN A 34 -13.57 -20.07 15.77
N VAL A 35 -13.94 -19.44 14.65
CA VAL A 35 -13.13 -18.45 13.96
C VAL A 35 -13.91 -17.14 13.92
N ASP A 36 -13.33 -16.10 14.49
CA ASP A 36 -13.89 -14.75 14.45
C ASP A 36 -12.96 -13.81 13.68
N PHE A 37 -13.53 -13.03 12.76
CA PHE A 37 -12.79 -12.00 12.05
C PHE A 37 -12.56 -10.80 12.94
N ARG A 38 -11.29 -10.48 13.19
CA ARG A 38 -10.92 -9.25 13.88
C ARG A 38 -10.93 -8.08 12.92
N TRP A 39 -11.91 -7.21 13.06
CA TRP A 39 -11.87 -5.90 12.43
C TRP A 39 -10.81 -4.99 13.09
N LYS A 40 -10.10 -4.21 12.27
CA LYS A 40 -9.14 -3.20 12.72
C LYS A 40 -9.52 -1.86 12.11
N SER A 41 -9.70 -0.83 12.95
CA SER A 41 -10.04 0.53 12.52
C SER A 41 -8.87 1.30 11.91
N THR A 42 -7.66 0.74 11.87
CA THR A 42 -6.42 1.45 11.52
C THR A 42 -6.49 2.18 10.18
N SER A 43 -7.02 1.54 9.13
CA SER A 43 -7.19 2.19 7.83
C SER A 43 -8.09 3.43 7.93
N PHE A 44 -9.23 3.31 8.62
CA PHE A 44 -10.16 4.42 8.84
C PHE A 44 -9.52 5.56 9.65
N HIS A 45 -8.78 5.25 10.72
CA HIS A 45 -8.08 6.26 11.50
C HIS A 45 -7.02 6.98 10.66
N ASN A 46 -6.25 6.24 9.86
CA ASN A 46 -5.23 6.81 8.99
C ASN A 46 -5.86 7.77 7.97
N THR A 47 -6.89 7.33 7.23
CA THR A 47 -7.57 8.18 6.26
C THR A 47 -8.19 9.41 6.92
N ARG A 48 -8.88 9.25 8.05
CA ARG A 48 -9.46 10.39 8.78
C ARG A 48 -8.40 11.39 9.23
N SER A 49 -7.24 10.90 9.69
CA SER A 49 -6.14 11.75 10.14
C SER A 49 -5.49 12.49 8.97
N THR A 50 -5.28 11.81 7.84
CA THR A 50 -4.80 12.43 6.60
C THR A 50 -5.76 13.51 6.09
N LEU A 51 -7.07 13.24 6.08
CA LEU A 51 -8.07 14.23 5.66
C LEU A 51 -8.14 15.43 6.62
N LYS A 52 -8.00 15.19 7.93
CA LYS A 52 -7.93 16.26 8.93
C LYS A 52 -6.68 17.13 8.71
N MET A 53 -5.53 16.52 8.51
CA MET A 53 -4.28 17.22 8.19
C MET A 53 -4.42 18.01 6.90
N PHE A 54 -5.04 17.45 5.86
CA PHE A 54 -5.31 18.15 4.61
C PHE A 54 -6.18 19.40 4.81
N ALA A 55 -7.26 19.30 5.59
CA ALA A 55 -8.23 20.38 5.74
C ALA A 55 -7.79 21.49 6.71
N LEU A 56 -6.94 21.17 7.70
CA LEU A 56 -6.65 22.09 8.81
C LEU A 56 -5.20 22.60 8.84
N GLU A 57 -4.25 21.87 8.27
CA GLU A 57 -2.84 22.27 8.31
C GLU A 57 -2.49 23.12 7.08
N GLU A 58 -2.23 24.41 7.28
CA GLU A 58 -1.85 25.34 6.20
C GLU A 58 -0.53 24.96 5.51
N THR A 59 0.34 24.21 6.20
CA THR A 59 1.62 23.70 5.67
C THR A 59 1.50 22.33 5.01
N SER A 60 0.28 21.79 4.91
CA SER A 60 0.05 20.51 4.25
C SER A 60 0.51 20.58 2.80
N ILE A 61 1.47 19.72 2.44
CA ILE A 61 1.98 19.57 1.06
C ILE A 61 0.82 19.29 0.09
N TRP A 62 -0.21 18.58 0.55
CA TRP A 62 -1.41 18.33 -0.24
C TRP A 62 -2.23 19.60 -0.52
N GLY A 63 -2.24 20.57 0.39
CA GLY A 63 -2.86 21.87 0.17
C GLY A 63 -2.12 22.68 -0.90
N TYR A 64 -0.78 22.68 -0.85
CA TYR A 64 0.07 23.29 -1.88
C TYR A 64 -0.16 22.65 -3.26
N ILE A 65 -0.12 21.32 -3.34
CA ILE A 65 -0.38 20.58 -4.58
C ILE A 65 -1.83 20.83 -5.08
N SER A 66 -2.83 20.80 -4.21
CA SER A 66 -4.24 21.02 -4.59
C SER A 66 -4.52 22.41 -5.17
N HIS A 67 -3.79 23.45 -4.75
CA HIS A 67 -4.00 24.82 -5.24
C HIS A 67 -3.07 25.20 -6.41
N GLN A 68 -1.92 24.52 -6.55
CA GLN A 68 -0.87 24.89 -7.53
C GLN A 68 -0.84 23.98 -8.78
N LEU A 69 -1.73 23.00 -8.90
CA LEU A 69 -1.76 22.08 -10.05
C LEU A 69 -2.47 22.64 -11.30
N GLU A 70 -2.90 23.90 -11.30
CA GLU A 70 -3.16 24.60 -12.56
C GLU A 70 -1.81 24.96 -13.21
N ASP A 71 -1.30 24.05 -14.05
CA ASP A 71 -0.14 24.22 -14.96
C ASP A 71 1.20 24.67 -14.34
N MET A 72 1.67 24.00 -13.28
CA MET A 72 3.01 24.23 -12.73
C MET A 72 4.10 23.40 -13.43
N ILE A 73 5.06 24.06 -14.08
CA ILE A 73 6.29 23.42 -14.59
C ILE A 73 7.36 23.39 -13.48
N VAL A 74 7.68 22.20 -12.98
CA VAL A 74 8.80 22.00 -12.05
C VAL A 74 10.12 22.03 -12.81
N ARG A 75 10.99 23.01 -12.52
CA ARG A 75 12.33 23.08 -13.10
C ARG A 75 13.29 22.20 -12.31
N CYS A 76 13.83 21.16 -12.93
CA CYS A 76 14.86 20.30 -12.34
C CYS A 76 15.94 19.94 -13.38
N GLN A 77 17.06 19.41 -12.90
CA GLN A 77 18.09 18.86 -13.78
C GLN A 77 17.68 17.46 -14.20
N LEU A 78 17.35 17.29 -15.48
CA LEU A 78 17.04 15.98 -16.03
C LEU A 78 18.33 15.17 -16.27
N PRO A 79 18.34 13.87 -15.95
CA PRO A 79 19.47 13.01 -16.24
C PRO A 79 19.65 12.86 -17.76
N GLN A 80 20.92 12.76 -18.20
CA GLN A 80 21.25 12.55 -19.61
C GLN A 80 20.83 11.16 -20.11
N ASN A 81 20.75 10.19 -19.20
CA ASN A 81 20.27 8.84 -19.47
C ASN A 81 19.18 8.49 -18.44
N PHE A 82 17.97 8.23 -18.92
CA PHE A 82 16.84 7.81 -18.08
C PHE A 82 16.83 6.29 -17.81
N MET A 83 17.82 5.57 -18.33
CA MET A 83 18.03 4.16 -18.02
C MET A 83 18.53 3.99 -16.58
N ALA A 84 17.72 3.33 -15.75
CA ALA A 84 18.18 2.85 -14.47
C ALA A 84 18.87 1.49 -14.62
N GLU A 85 19.94 1.28 -13.85
CA GLU A 85 20.74 0.06 -13.89
C GLU A 85 19.89 -1.17 -13.51
N GLY A 86 20.01 -2.25 -14.28
CA GLY A 86 19.27 -3.49 -14.04
C GLY A 86 17.80 -3.47 -14.49
N LEU A 87 17.30 -2.36 -15.07
CA LEU A 87 15.96 -2.29 -15.65
C LEU A 87 15.98 -2.47 -17.19
N PRO A 88 14.90 -3.01 -17.78
CA PRO A 88 14.76 -3.13 -19.23
C PRO A 88 14.84 -1.77 -19.96
N ASN A 89 15.24 -1.82 -21.23
CA ASN A 89 15.28 -0.63 -22.09
C ASN A 89 13.90 0.03 -22.21
N LEU A 90 13.89 1.35 -22.02
CA LEU A 90 12.71 2.17 -22.24
C LEU A 90 12.38 2.19 -23.75
N ASN A 91 11.10 2.02 -24.07
CA ASN A 91 10.62 2.27 -25.43
C ASN A 91 10.52 3.79 -25.69
N GLN A 92 10.37 4.21 -26.95
CA GLN A 92 10.34 5.63 -27.32
C GLN A 92 9.22 6.44 -26.63
N SER A 93 8.09 5.81 -26.27
CA SER A 93 7.00 6.47 -25.54
C SER A 93 7.27 6.58 -24.04
N SER A 94 8.00 5.64 -23.43
CA SER A 94 8.39 5.69 -22.02
C SER A 94 9.42 6.78 -21.74
N GLY A 95 10.31 7.09 -22.70
CA GLY A 95 11.25 8.22 -22.55
C GLY A 95 10.53 9.59 -22.42
N LEU A 96 9.45 9.78 -23.19
CA LEU A 96 8.61 10.98 -23.11
C LEU A 96 7.82 11.05 -21.78
N GLN A 97 7.30 9.92 -21.29
CA GLN A 97 6.58 9.85 -20.01
C GLN A 97 7.45 10.15 -18.79
N ILE A 98 8.76 9.86 -18.85
CA ILE A 98 9.68 10.18 -17.75
C ILE A 98 10.10 11.64 -17.78
N THR A 99 10.18 12.22 -18.98
CA THR A 99 10.49 13.64 -19.18
C THR A 99 9.29 14.54 -18.86
N THR A 100 8.08 14.02 -19.01
CA THR A 100 6.82 14.71 -18.70
C THR A 100 5.90 13.75 -17.97
N VAL A 101 5.91 13.83 -16.63
CA VAL A 101 4.94 13.15 -15.78
C VAL A 101 3.76 14.10 -15.62
N GLN A 102 2.67 13.84 -16.34
CA GLN A 102 1.38 14.49 -16.09
C GLN A 102 0.63 13.80 -14.95
#